data_AF-A0AAD2E821-F1
#
_entry.id   AF-A0AAD2E821-F1
#
_cell.length_a   1.000
_cell.length_b   1.000
_cell.length_c   1.000
_cell.angle_alpha   90.00
_cell.angle_beta   90.00
_cell.angle_gamma   90.00
#
_symmetry.space_group_name_H-M   'P 1'
#
loop_
_entity.id
_entity.type
_entity.pdbx_description
1 polymer ?
#
loop_
_entity_poly.entity_id
_entity_poly.type
_entity_poly.pdbx_seq_one_letter_code
_entity_poly.pdbx_strand_id
1 'polypeptide(L)'
;MSNSTYKKGGTAKRWKLLSGNNKWEGLLDPSDRIHYREMAQASYDNFNSEKASKKPMHAILSPKCTSRDEKLKLAISCIVFQVLTEVRRLVEEYKNVEISLTTTGHRLGAAVSTLNAVDIVTNGYNRPQDMPHKACPVTAFVFAIPRVGDNNFLNTFSNLQSLRVLCTRNARDVVPTYPLINYTDVGEELPIGTSESNYLKLLVI
;
A
#
# COMPACT_ATOMS: atom_id res chain seq x y z
N MET A 1 2.93 28.53 -11.98
CA MET A 1 3.45 28.71 -10.61
C MET A 1 4.62 27.75 -10.42
N SER A 2 5.80 28.22 -10.00
CA SER A 2 7.04 27.43 -10.02
C SER A 2 7.11 26.38 -8.92
N ASN A 3 7.59 25.16 -9.27
CA ASN A 3 7.84 24.01 -8.37
C ASN A 3 8.71 24.29 -7.12
N SER A 4 9.24 25.50 -6.94
CA SER A 4 10.12 25.86 -5.82
C SER A 4 9.38 26.20 -4.52
N THR A 5 8.10 26.61 -4.58
CA THR A 5 7.33 27.00 -3.38
C THR A 5 6.83 25.81 -2.57
N TYR A 6 6.56 24.66 -3.20
CA TYR A 6 6.14 23.41 -2.52
C TYR A 6 7.24 22.75 -1.68
N LYS A 7 8.51 23.15 -1.85
CA LYS A 7 9.68 22.45 -1.33
C LYS A 7 10.31 23.08 -0.07
N LYS A 8 9.80 24.20 0.42
CA LYS A 8 10.33 24.85 1.63
C LYS A 8 9.80 24.18 2.92
N GLY A 9 10.43 23.10 3.36
CA GLY A 9 10.20 22.50 4.69
C GLY A 9 10.76 21.09 4.85
N GLY A 10 11.19 20.72 6.07
CA GLY A 10 11.59 19.34 6.38
C GLY A 10 10.41 18.36 6.33
N THR A 11 10.67 17.05 6.43
CA THR A 11 9.69 15.96 6.33
C THR A 11 8.45 16.20 7.19
N ALA A 12 8.62 16.69 8.43
CA ALA A 12 7.52 17.00 9.34
C ALA A 12 6.58 18.12 8.87
N LYS A 13 7.01 19.05 8.00
CA LYS A 13 6.13 20.07 7.41
C LYS A 13 5.42 19.56 6.15
N ARG A 14 5.99 18.54 5.51
CA ARG A 14 5.55 18.01 4.21
C ARG A 14 4.84 16.65 4.33
N TRP A 15 4.67 16.11 5.53
CA TRP A 15 4.16 14.74 5.72
C TRP A 15 2.83 14.50 5.01
N LYS A 16 1.89 15.46 5.03
CA LYS A 16 0.60 15.34 4.31
C LYS A 16 0.81 15.17 2.80
N LEU A 17 1.74 15.92 2.22
CA LEU A 17 2.11 15.80 0.80
C LEU A 17 2.80 14.46 0.53
N LEU A 18 3.71 14.04 1.42
CA LEU A 18 4.41 12.75 1.31
C LEU A 18 3.44 11.57 1.42
N SER A 19 2.38 11.70 2.22
CA SER A 19 1.25 10.77 2.32
C SER A 19 0.20 10.96 1.21
N GLY A 20 0.50 11.72 0.16
CA GLY A 20 -0.31 11.78 -1.06
C GLY A 20 -1.51 12.72 -1.01
N ASN A 21 -1.53 13.73 -0.13
CA ASN A 21 -2.67 14.66 -0.04
C ASN A 21 -3.07 15.29 -1.38
N ASN A 22 -2.10 15.48 -2.27
CA ASN A 22 -2.26 15.98 -3.64
C ASN A 22 -2.03 14.89 -4.71
N LYS A 23 -2.28 13.61 -4.39
CA LYS A 23 -2.04 12.47 -5.29
C LYS A 23 -0.60 12.42 -5.83
N TRP A 24 0.35 12.89 -5.03
CA TRP A 24 1.77 12.97 -5.39
C TRP A 24 2.04 13.78 -6.68
N GLU A 25 1.14 14.68 -7.06
CA GLU A 25 1.35 15.56 -8.22
C GLU A 25 2.58 16.44 -8.01
N GLY A 26 3.52 16.41 -8.96
CA GLY A 26 4.80 17.13 -8.87
C GLY A 26 5.78 16.59 -7.83
N LEU A 27 5.47 15.49 -7.14
CA LEU A 27 6.25 14.90 -6.06
C LEU A 27 7.26 13.86 -6.59
N LEU A 28 8.20 14.30 -7.44
CA LEU A 28 9.22 13.44 -8.06
C LEU A 28 10.65 13.95 -7.82
N ASP A 29 10.90 14.64 -6.71
CA ASP A 29 12.25 15.04 -6.35
C ASP A 29 13.08 13.83 -5.86
N PRO A 30 14.40 13.76 -6.12
CA PRO A 30 15.23 12.64 -5.70
C PRO A 30 15.18 12.34 -4.20
N SER A 31 15.04 13.36 -3.34
CA SER A 31 14.95 13.21 -1.88
C SER A 31 13.64 12.54 -1.44
N ASP A 32 12.52 12.87 -2.08
CA ASP A 32 11.22 12.28 -1.73
C ASP A 32 11.17 10.80 -2.13
N ARG A 33 11.84 10.45 -3.25
CA ARG A 33 12.04 9.05 -3.66
C ARG A 33 12.88 8.23 -2.69
N ILE A 34 13.70 8.85 -1.84
CA ILE A 34 14.46 8.13 -0.80
C ILE A 34 13.51 7.71 0.32
N HIS A 35 12.64 8.60 0.77
CA HIS A 35 11.63 8.30 1.80
C HIS A 35 10.75 7.09 1.42
N TYR A 36 10.27 7.03 0.17
CA TYR A 36 9.49 5.89 -0.31
C TYR A 36 10.33 4.61 -0.47
N ARG A 37 11.61 4.74 -0.82
CA ARG A 37 12.52 3.60 -0.91
C ARG A 37 12.84 2.99 0.44
N GLU A 38 12.99 3.79 1.48
CA GLU A 38 13.20 3.29 2.84
C GLU A 38 11.97 2.48 3.33
N MET A 39 10.76 2.91 3.00
CA MET A 39 9.54 2.13 3.28
C MET A 39 9.51 0.80 2.51
N ALA A 40 9.96 0.81 1.25
CA ALA A 40 10.13 -0.40 0.44
C ALA A 40 11.13 -1.37 1.08
N GLN A 41 12.28 -0.84 1.50
CA GLN A 41 13.37 -1.60 2.08
C GLN A 41 12.96 -2.21 3.43
N ALA A 42 12.29 -1.44 4.30
CA ALA A 42 11.75 -1.95 5.56
C ALA A 42 10.77 -3.12 5.35
N SER A 43 10.01 -3.09 4.24
CA SER A 43 9.12 -4.20 3.87
C SER A 43 9.89 -5.45 3.42
N TYR A 44 11.05 -5.26 2.78
CA TYR A 44 11.92 -6.34 2.34
C TYR A 44 12.74 -6.93 3.48
N ASP A 45 13.29 -6.09 4.35
CA ASP A 45 14.08 -6.49 5.52
C ASP A 45 13.25 -7.33 6.50
N ASN A 46 11.97 -6.99 6.63
CA ASN A 46 11.02 -7.76 7.45
C ASN A 46 10.50 -9.04 6.77
N PHE A 47 10.81 -9.27 5.49
CA PHE A 47 10.35 -10.47 4.78
C PHE A 47 11.29 -11.65 5.06
N ASN A 48 10.82 -12.61 5.86
CA ASN A 48 11.54 -13.87 6.03
C ASN A 48 11.50 -14.69 4.72
N SER A 49 12.66 -14.78 4.05
CA SER A 49 12.81 -15.53 2.80
C SER A 49 12.91 -17.06 2.98
N GLU A 50 12.90 -17.56 4.21
CA GLU A 50 12.91 -19.01 4.45
C GLU A 50 11.64 -19.67 3.88
N LYS A 51 11.83 -20.63 2.99
CA LYS A 51 10.73 -21.36 2.34
C LYS A 51 10.04 -22.30 3.34
N ALA A 52 9.01 -21.81 4.00
CA ALA A 52 8.13 -22.65 4.81
C ALA A 52 7.12 -23.48 3.97
N SER A 53 6.90 -23.17 2.67
CA SER A 53 5.87 -23.85 1.85
C SER A 53 6.19 -23.92 0.35
N LYS A 54 5.80 -25.03 -0.29
CA LYS A 54 6.00 -25.37 -1.72
C LYS A 54 4.91 -24.83 -2.68
N LYS A 55 3.91 -24.05 -2.21
CA LYS A 55 2.81 -23.58 -3.07
C LYS A 55 3.17 -22.27 -3.80
N PRO A 56 2.96 -22.16 -5.13
CA PRO A 56 3.24 -20.92 -5.86
C PRO A 56 2.29 -19.78 -5.42
N MET A 57 2.88 -18.62 -5.12
CA MET A 57 2.22 -17.45 -4.52
C MET A 57 1.05 -16.88 -5.35
N HIS A 58 1.05 -17.04 -6.68
CA HIS A 58 -0.04 -16.61 -7.57
C HIS A 58 -1.37 -17.32 -7.29
N ALA A 59 -1.33 -18.48 -6.64
CA ALA A 59 -2.54 -19.23 -6.33
C ALA A 59 -3.37 -18.54 -5.22
N ILE A 60 -2.75 -17.85 -4.26
CA ILE A 60 -3.39 -17.35 -3.02
C ILE A 60 -4.48 -16.30 -3.29
N LEU A 61 -4.29 -15.45 -4.31
CA LEU A 61 -5.24 -14.40 -4.70
C LEU A 61 -6.30 -14.90 -5.71
N SER A 62 -6.20 -16.14 -6.20
CA SER A 62 -7.22 -16.70 -7.08
C SER A 62 -8.41 -17.23 -6.26
N PRO A 63 -9.67 -16.96 -6.67
CA PRO A 63 -10.87 -17.50 -6.00
C PRO A 63 -10.83 -19.02 -5.83
N LYS A 64 -10.12 -19.73 -6.73
CA LYS A 64 -9.94 -21.19 -6.72
C LYS A 64 -9.01 -21.73 -5.63
N CYS A 65 -8.03 -20.95 -5.17
CA CYS A 65 -7.08 -21.41 -4.16
C CYS A 65 -7.41 -20.91 -2.76
N THR A 66 -8.02 -19.71 -2.65
CA THR A 66 -8.61 -19.28 -1.39
C THR A 66 -9.75 -20.23 -1.01
N SER A 67 -10.53 -20.77 -1.95
CA SER A 67 -11.70 -21.61 -1.64
C SER A 67 -11.41 -22.98 -1.02
N ARG A 68 -10.22 -23.57 -1.21
CA ARG A 68 -9.93 -24.96 -0.80
C ARG A 68 -9.13 -25.13 0.49
N ASP A 69 -8.53 -24.07 1.04
CA ASP A 69 -7.65 -24.16 2.21
C ASP A 69 -8.22 -23.31 3.37
N GLU A 70 -9.15 -23.89 4.14
CA GLU A 70 -9.80 -23.21 5.27
C GLU A 70 -8.80 -22.72 6.32
N LYS A 71 -7.69 -23.43 6.49
CA LYS A 71 -6.62 -23.02 7.41
C LYS A 71 -5.96 -21.71 6.96
N LEU A 72 -5.77 -21.53 5.66
CA LEU A 72 -5.23 -20.29 5.10
C LEU A 72 -6.23 -19.14 5.19
N LYS A 73 -7.52 -19.39 4.91
CA LYS A 73 -8.59 -18.38 5.12
C LYS A 73 -8.62 -17.92 6.57
N LEU A 74 -8.58 -18.87 7.50
CA LEU A 74 -8.62 -18.60 8.94
C LEU A 74 -7.37 -17.80 9.37
N ALA A 75 -6.18 -18.20 8.93
CA ALA A 75 -4.95 -17.49 9.25
C ALA A 75 -4.96 -16.03 8.75
N ILE A 76 -5.41 -15.79 7.51
CA ILE A 76 -5.53 -14.44 6.95
C ILE A 76 -6.58 -13.63 7.73
N SER A 77 -7.74 -14.23 8.04
CA SER A 77 -8.78 -13.59 8.84
C SER A 77 -8.29 -13.19 10.23
N CYS A 78 -7.54 -14.07 10.91
CA CYS A 78 -6.95 -13.78 12.21
C CYS A 78 -5.94 -12.62 12.14
N ILE A 79 -5.11 -12.58 11.09
CA ILE A 79 -4.13 -11.49 10.90
C ILE A 79 -4.86 -10.16 10.67
N VAL A 80 -5.88 -10.15 9.80
CA VAL A 80 -6.68 -8.94 9.56
C VAL A 80 -7.35 -8.48 10.84
N PHE A 81 -7.98 -9.39 11.59
CA PHE A 81 -8.62 -9.07 12.87
C PHE A 81 -7.65 -8.47 13.89
N GLN A 82 -6.45 -9.04 14.02
CA GLN A 82 -5.41 -8.50 14.92
C GLN A 82 -5.00 -7.09 14.51
N VAL A 83 -4.77 -6.85 13.22
CA VAL A 83 -4.38 -5.52 12.73
C VAL A 83 -5.49 -4.50 12.95
N LEU A 84 -6.75 -4.82 12.63
CA LEU A 84 -7.87 -3.90 12.84
C LEU A 84 -8.09 -3.57 14.32
N THR A 85 -7.92 -4.56 15.20
CA THR A 85 -8.00 -4.37 16.65
C THR A 85 -6.95 -3.39 17.14
N GLU A 86 -5.70 -3.57 16.70
CA GLU A 86 -4.60 -2.69 17.11
C GLU A 86 -4.70 -1.29 16.49
N VAL A 87 -5.11 -1.19 15.23
CA VAL A 87 -5.41 0.09 14.58
C VAL A 87 -6.49 0.84 15.38
N ARG A 88 -7.55 0.14 15.80
CA ARG A 88 -8.61 0.77 16.60
C ARG A 88 -8.06 1.30 17.93
N ARG A 89 -7.25 0.50 18.61
CA ARG A 89 -6.64 0.85 19.89
C ARG A 89 -5.79 2.12 19.75
N LEU A 90 -4.94 2.18 18.72
CA LEU A 90 -4.06 3.32 18.45
C LEU A 90 -4.83 4.57 18.04
N VAL A 91 -5.86 4.44 17.18
CA VAL A 91 -6.70 5.58 16.77
C VAL A 91 -7.42 6.19 17.98
N GLU A 92 -7.83 5.38 18.94
CA GLU A 92 -8.45 5.85 20.18
C GLU A 92 -7.42 6.49 21.13
N GLU A 93 -6.25 5.86 21.29
CA GLU A 93 -5.15 6.37 22.14
C GLU A 93 -4.68 7.76 21.69
N TYR A 94 -4.52 7.95 20.38
CA TYR A 94 -3.99 9.18 19.79
C TYR A 94 -5.09 10.12 19.27
N LYS A 95 -6.35 9.94 19.69
CA LYS A 95 -7.50 10.71 19.19
C LYS A 95 -7.40 12.23 19.40
N ASN A 96 -6.57 12.69 20.34
CA ASN A 96 -6.39 14.11 20.64
C ASN A 96 -5.26 14.77 19.83
N VAL A 97 -4.48 14.00 19.08
CA VAL A 97 -3.42 14.53 18.19
C VAL A 97 -3.76 14.28 16.72
N GLU A 98 -3.05 14.95 15.82
CA GLU A 98 -3.19 14.68 14.38
C GLU A 98 -2.36 13.44 14.03
N ILE A 99 -3.03 12.41 13.50
CA ILE A 99 -2.42 11.13 13.13
C ILE A 99 -2.70 10.78 11.67
N SER A 100 -1.93 9.83 11.14
CA SER A 100 -2.16 9.18 9.85
C SER A 100 -1.81 7.70 9.95
N LEU A 101 -2.52 6.87 9.20
CA LEU A 101 -2.20 5.45 9.09
C LEU A 101 -1.45 5.19 7.78
N THR A 102 -0.36 4.44 7.86
CA THR A 102 0.42 4.05 6.70
C THR A 102 0.59 2.54 6.66
N THR A 103 0.23 1.92 5.54
CA THR A 103 0.46 0.49 5.30
C THR A 103 1.47 0.32 4.18
N THR A 104 2.27 -0.74 4.26
CA THR A 104 3.27 -1.05 3.23
C THR A 104 3.26 -2.54 2.93
N GLY A 105 3.59 -2.88 1.69
CA GLY A 105 3.70 -4.27 1.28
C GLY A 105 4.37 -4.46 -0.06
N HIS A 106 4.99 -5.61 -0.24
CA HIS A 106 5.62 -6.03 -1.49
C HIS A 106 4.97 -7.31 -2.01
N ARG A 107 4.72 -7.40 -3.33
CA ARG A 107 4.09 -8.57 -3.99
C ARG A 107 2.74 -8.96 -3.37
N LEU A 108 2.62 -10.16 -2.77
CA LEU A 108 1.38 -10.56 -2.10
C LEU A 108 1.06 -9.63 -0.91
N GLY A 109 2.11 -9.19 -0.19
CA GLY A 109 1.96 -8.23 0.90
C GLY A 109 1.40 -6.89 0.41
N ALA A 110 1.68 -6.49 -0.83
CA ALA A 110 1.09 -5.30 -1.43
C ALA A 110 -0.44 -5.46 -1.60
N ALA A 111 -0.91 -6.61 -2.10
CA ALA A 111 -2.34 -6.87 -2.22
C ALA A 111 -3.05 -6.87 -0.85
N VAL A 112 -2.45 -7.53 0.15
CA VAL A 112 -2.98 -7.55 1.53
C VAL A 112 -2.97 -6.14 2.14
N SER A 113 -1.91 -5.36 1.93
CA SER A 113 -1.80 -3.98 2.42
C SER A 113 -2.89 -3.08 1.83
N THR A 114 -3.18 -3.21 0.54
CA THR A 114 -4.26 -2.47 -0.13
C THR A 114 -5.63 -2.88 0.39
N LEU A 115 -5.90 -4.18 0.52
CA LEU A 115 -7.18 -4.67 1.06
C LEU A 115 -7.41 -4.20 2.50
N ASN A 116 -6.38 -4.27 3.34
CA ASN A 116 -6.45 -3.81 4.72
C ASN A 116 -6.70 -2.29 4.79
N ALA A 117 -6.03 -1.49 3.95
CA ALA A 117 -6.26 -0.06 3.90
C ALA A 117 -7.71 0.29 3.47
N VAL A 118 -8.27 -0.45 2.51
CA VAL A 118 -9.68 -0.33 2.12
C VAL A 118 -10.60 -0.70 3.28
N ASP A 119 -10.33 -1.80 3.97
CA ASP A 119 -11.16 -2.30 5.07
C ASP A 119 -11.17 -1.34 6.27
N ILE A 120 -10.00 -0.77 6.60
CA ILE A 120 -9.85 0.26 7.63
C ILE A 120 -10.74 1.47 7.34
N VAL A 121 -10.74 1.96 6.11
CA VAL A 121 -11.48 3.17 5.74
C VAL A 121 -12.97 2.90 5.57
N THR A 122 -13.33 1.78 4.93
CA THR A 122 -14.72 1.40 4.65
C THR A 122 -15.50 1.18 5.95
N ASN A 123 -14.89 0.53 6.94
CA ASN A 123 -15.53 0.27 8.24
C ASN A 123 -15.25 1.36 9.29
N GLY A 124 -14.54 2.43 8.93
CA GLY A 124 -14.29 3.55 9.84
C GLY A 124 -13.36 3.23 11.02
N TYR A 125 -12.46 2.25 10.88
CA TYR A 125 -11.39 2.00 11.85
C TYR A 125 -10.40 3.16 11.95
N ASN A 126 -10.34 4.03 10.94
CA ASN A 126 -9.56 5.27 10.94
C ASN A 126 -10.25 6.44 11.68
N ARG A 127 -11.28 6.17 12.49
CA ARG A 127 -12.07 7.19 13.22
C ARG A 127 -12.16 6.82 14.70
N PRO A 128 -11.91 7.76 15.64
CA PRO A 128 -12.19 7.54 17.06
C PRO A 128 -13.67 7.22 17.30
N GLN A 129 -13.99 6.48 18.37
CA GLN A 129 -15.38 6.09 18.66
C GLN A 129 -16.28 7.28 18.98
N ASP A 130 -15.74 8.27 19.68
CA ASP A 130 -16.43 9.47 20.15
C ASP A 130 -16.36 10.66 19.19
N MET A 131 -15.49 10.59 18.17
CA MET A 131 -15.28 11.67 17.20
C MET A 131 -15.40 11.16 15.74
N PRO A 132 -16.60 10.77 15.29
CA PRO A 132 -16.80 10.14 13.97
C PRO A 132 -16.45 11.05 12.78
N HIS A 133 -16.40 12.37 12.98
CA HIS A 133 -15.98 13.34 11.97
C HIS A 133 -14.45 13.46 11.83
N LYS A 134 -13.68 12.92 12.79
CA LYS A 134 -12.22 13.03 12.84
C LYS A 134 -11.55 11.80 12.21
N ALA A 135 -11.84 11.55 10.93
CA ALA A 135 -11.20 10.47 10.18
C ALA A 135 -9.74 10.84 9.84
N CYS A 136 -8.78 9.98 10.18
CA CYS A 136 -7.39 10.16 9.78
C CYS A 136 -7.14 9.63 8.37
N PRO A 137 -6.21 10.24 7.60
CA PRO A 137 -5.84 9.73 6.29
C PRO A 137 -5.16 8.36 6.41
N VAL A 138 -5.46 7.49 5.45
CA VAL A 138 -4.87 6.16 5.31
C VAL A 138 -4.13 6.09 3.98
N THR A 139 -2.85 5.73 4.01
CA THR A 139 -1.99 5.67 2.82
C THR A 139 -1.31 4.32 2.71
N ALA A 140 -1.46 3.64 1.57
CA ALA A 140 -0.72 2.41 1.29
C ALA A 140 0.42 2.70 0.31
N PHE A 141 1.65 2.36 0.68
CA PHE A 141 2.81 2.34 -0.21
C PHE A 141 3.08 0.90 -0.63
N VAL A 142 2.82 0.58 -1.89
CA VAL A 142 2.82 -0.81 -2.35
C VAL A 142 3.79 -1.01 -3.49
N PHE A 143 4.53 -2.11 -3.44
CA PHE A 143 5.65 -2.40 -4.33
C PHE A 143 5.40 -3.70 -5.10
N ALA A 144 5.59 -3.67 -6.43
CA ALA A 144 5.37 -4.83 -7.30
C ALA A 144 3.98 -5.48 -7.09
N ILE A 145 2.95 -4.64 -6.94
CA ILE A 145 1.58 -5.09 -6.68
C ILE A 145 0.97 -5.70 -7.97
N PRO A 146 0.34 -6.88 -7.89
CA PRO A 146 -0.53 -7.38 -8.97
C PRO A 146 -1.83 -6.56 -9.04
N ARG A 147 -2.64 -6.73 -10.09
CA ARG A 147 -3.97 -6.10 -10.12
C ARG A 147 -4.86 -6.63 -9.00
N VAL A 148 -5.70 -5.77 -8.41
CA VAL A 148 -6.54 -6.10 -7.25
C VAL A 148 -8.00 -5.72 -7.48
N GLY A 149 -8.90 -6.68 -7.26
CA GLY A 149 -10.35 -6.48 -7.30
C GLY A 149 -10.94 -6.26 -8.70
N ASP A 150 -12.26 -6.23 -8.77
CA ASP A 150 -13.06 -6.00 -9.98
C ASP A 150 -13.46 -4.52 -10.13
N ASN A 151 -14.31 -4.20 -11.11
CA ASN A 151 -14.80 -2.82 -11.30
C ASN A 151 -15.59 -2.29 -10.09
N ASN A 152 -16.24 -3.16 -9.30
CA ASN A 152 -16.94 -2.74 -8.09
C ASN A 152 -15.94 -2.32 -7.01
N PHE A 153 -14.83 -3.05 -6.90
CA PHE A 153 -13.72 -2.68 -6.03
C PHE A 153 -13.13 -1.30 -6.42
N LEU A 154 -12.90 -1.06 -7.71
CA LEU A 154 -12.44 0.25 -8.19
C LEU A 154 -13.43 1.38 -7.87
N ASN A 155 -14.72 1.15 -8.08
CA ASN A 155 -15.76 2.13 -7.75
C ASN A 155 -15.81 2.42 -6.24
N THR A 156 -15.72 1.36 -5.42
CA THR A 156 -15.68 1.49 -3.96
C THR A 156 -14.47 2.30 -3.55
N PHE A 157 -13.28 1.92 -4.04
CA PHE A 157 -12.01 2.60 -3.76
C PHE A 157 -12.06 4.09 -4.13
N SER A 158 -12.61 4.42 -5.30
CA SER A 158 -12.68 5.80 -5.81
C SER A 158 -13.54 6.72 -4.94
N ASN A 159 -14.47 6.17 -4.15
CA ASN A 159 -15.33 6.92 -3.24
C ASN A 159 -14.70 7.14 -1.84
N LEU A 160 -13.56 6.50 -1.54
CA LEU A 160 -12.90 6.58 -0.23
C LEU A 160 -11.92 7.77 -0.16
N GLN A 161 -12.42 8.97 0.12
CA GLN A 161 -11.62 10.20 0.09
C GLN A 161 -10.44 10.23 1.08
N SER A 162 -10.52 9.49 2.19
CA SER A 162 -9.43 9.38 3.16
C SER A 162 -8.41 8.29 2.82
N LEU A 163 -8.62 7.53 1.74
CA LEU A 163 -7.73 6.46 1.30
C LEU A 163 -6.87 6.90 0.12
N ARG A 164 -5.58 6.57 0.17
CA ARG A 164 -4.62 6.83 -0.90
C ARG A 164 -3.72 5.61 -1.06
N VAL A 165 -3.35 5.29 -2.30
CA VAL A 165 -2.46 4.17 -2.59
C VAL A 165 -1.44 4.63 -3.62
N LEU A 166 -0.16 4.42 -3.32
CA LEU A 166 0.95 4.66 -4.24
C LEU A 166 1.57 3.33 -4.65
N CYS A 167 1.39 2.98 -5.91
CA CYS A 167 1.86 1.76 -6.54
C CYS A 167 3.22 1.99 -7.19
N THR A 168 4.29 1.55 -6.53
CA THR A 168 5.62 1.59 -7.09
C THR A 168 5.84 0.41 -8.04
N ARG A 169 6.03 0.71 -9.33
CA ARG A 169 6.24 -0.29 -10.39
C ARG A 169 7.63 -0.15 -10.99
N ASN A 170 8.37 -1.25 -11.08
CA ASN A 170 9.60 -1.26 -11.86
C ASN A 170 9.22 -1.40 -13.34
N ALA A 171 9.76 -0.55 -14.21
CA ALA A 171 9.41 -0.53 -15.64
C ALA A 171 9.68 -1.86 -16.39
N ARG A 172 10.46 -2.78 -15.79
CA ARG A 172 10.77 -4.12 -16.31
C ARG A 172 10.03 -5.27 -15.62
N ASP A 173 9.16 -4.97 -14.65
CA ASP A 173 8.42 -6.00 -13.91
C ASP A 173 7.14 -6.39 -14.65
N VAL A 174 6.94 -7.69 -14.87
CA VAL A 174 5.76 -8.26 -15.53
C VAL A 174 4.65 -8.66 -14.54
N VAL A 175 4.94 -8.71 -13.24
CA VAL A 175 3.98 -8.99 -12.16
C VAL A 175 2.73 -8.08 -12.21
N PRO A 176 2.84 -6.77 -12.53
CA PRO A 176 1.67 -5.88 -12.58
C PRO A 176 0.69 -6.17 -13.74
N THR A 177 1.03 -7.10 -14.63
CA THR A 177 0.17 -7.50 -15.76
C THR A 177 -0.82 -8.61 -15.38
N TYR A 178 -0.70 -9.19 -14.17
CA TYR A 178 -1.52 -10.30 -13.72
C TYR A 178 -2.42 -9.90 -12.53
N PRO A 179 -3.67 -10.38 -12.46
CA PRO A 179 -4.37 -11.18 -13.47
C PRO A 179 -4.87 -10.34 -14.65
N LEU A 180 -4.78 -10.88 -15.87
CA LEU A 180 -5.08 -10.16 -17.12
C LEU A 180 -6.58 -9.87 -17.35
N ILE A 181 -7.48 -10.64 -16.73
CA ILE A 181 -8.92 -10.61 -17.04
C ILE A 181 -9.73 -10.35 -15.76
N ASN A 182 -10.60 -9.34 -15.79
CA ASN A 182 -11.52 -8.92 -14.71
C ASN A 182 -10.88 -8.32 -13.45
N TYR A 183 -9.61 -7.94 -13.49
CA TYR A 183 -8.95 -7.23 -12.38
C TYR A 183 -8.57 -5.81 -12.77
N THR A 184 -8.68 -4.88 -11.82
CA THR A 184 -8.40 -3.46 -12.01
C THR A 184 -7.15 -3.02 -11.24
N ASP A 185 -6.51 -1.97 -11.74
CA ASP A 185 -5.45 -1.27 -11.02
C ASP A 185 -6.11 -0.20 -10.12
N VAL A 186 -5.63 -0.05 -8.88
CA VAL A 186 -6.08 0.99 -7.95
C VAL A 186 -4.88 1.81 -7.46
N GLY A 187 -5.12 3.09 -7.17
CA GLY A 187 -4.10 4.01 -6.70
C GLY A 187 -3.32 4.72 -7.81
N GLU A 188 -2.38 5.56 -7.38
CA GLU A 188 -1.48 6.32 -8.25
C GLU A 188 -0.21 5.50 -8.54
N GLU A 189 0.31 5.56 -9.75
CA GLU A 189 1.52 4.81 -10.13
C GLU A 189 2.79 5.65 -10.00
N LEU A 190 3.81 5.08 -9.36
CA LEU A 190 5.17 5.61 -9.34
C LEU A 190 6.11 4.68 -10.14
N PRO A 191 6.39 5.01 -11.41
CA PRO A 191 7.32 4.22 -12.21
C PRO A 191 8.76 4.42 -11.73
N ILE A 192 9.50 3.32 -11.53
CA ILE A 192 10.93 3.32 -11.24
C ILE A 192 11.68 2.65 -12.39
N GLY A 193 12.54 3.40 -13.07
CA GLY A 193 13.51 2.88 -14.02
C GLY A 193 14.77 2.38 -13.29
N THR A 194 15.03 1.07 -13.33
CA THR A 194 16.28 0.47 -12.83
C THR A 194 17.45 0.63 -13.82
N SER A 195 17.18 1.07 -15.04
CA SER A 195 18.18 1.32 -16.11
C SER A 195 19.12 2.50 -15.85
N GLU A 196 18.81 3.35 -14.87
CA GLU A 196 19.58 4.56 -14.54
C GLU A 196 20.65 4.31 -13.46
N SER A 197 20.73 3.09 -12.90
CA SER A 197 21.67 2.77 -11.83
C SER A 197 22.89 2.02 -12.38
N ASN A 198 24.05 2.66 -12.31
CA ASN A 198 25.35 2.05 -12.61
C ASN A 198 25.76 0.93 -11.62
N TYR A 199 24.96 0.70 -10.56
CA TYR A 199 25.24 -0.28 -9.50
C TYR A 199 24.37 -1.54 -9.59
N LEU A 200 23.31 -1.54 -10.40
CA LEU A 200 22.48 -2.73 -10.60
C LEU A 200 23.10 -3.59 -11.71
N LYS A 201 23.59 -4.78 -11.35
CA LYS A 201 23.92 -5.79 -12.36
C LYS A 201 22.66 -6.10 -13.15
N LEU A 202 22.75 -5.97 -14.48
CA LEU A 202 21.79 -6.54 -15.41
C LEU A 202 21.73 -8.06 -15.13
N LEU A 203 20.73 -8.49 -14.36
CA LEU A 203 20.33 -9.88 -14.34
C LEU A 203 19.68 -10.16 -15.69
N VAL A 204 20.50 -10.62 -16.62
CA VAL A 204 20.06 -11.33 -17.82
C VAL A 204 19.33 -12.57 -17.32
N ILE A 205 18.02 -12.61 -17.55
CA ILE A 205 17.17 -13.78 -17.30
C ILE A 205 17.31 -14.70 -18.52
#